data_AF-A0A6S7K1Y2-F1
#
_entry.id   AF-A0A6S7K1Y2-F1
#
_cell.length_a   1.000
_cell.length_b   1.000
_cell.length_c   1.000
_cell.angle_alpha   90.00
_cell.angle_beta   90.00
_cell.angle_gamma   90.00
#
_symmetry.space_group_name_H-M   'P 1'
#
loop_
_entity.id
_entity.type
_entity.pdbx_description
1 polymer ?
#
loop_
_entity_poly.entity_id
_entity_poly.type
_entity_poly.pdbx_seq_one_letter_code
_entity_poly.pdbx_strand_id
1 'polypeptide(L)'
;KQRVDLDNNFSEDCDVKYGVPQGSCLGLILFLLYVSQLYDIIDRHLPSSHGYADDTQLYVSFRPDCEDNSESTLAALEDCISDVRTWLLSHKLMFKDSKTEFLVIGTPQQLLKINIESVN
;
A
#
# COMPACT_ATOMS: atom_id res chain seq x y z
N LYS A 1 -11.08 -2.14 26.10
CA LYS A 1 -12.51 -2.48 25.91
C LYS A 1 -13.17 -1.41 25.04
N GLN A 2 -14.03 -1.81 24.10
CA GLN A 2 -14.83 -0.92 23.26
C GLN A 2 -16.29 -1.37 23.31
N ARG A 3 -17.24 -0.45 23.09
CA ARG A 3 -18.68 -0.71 23.01
C ARG A 3 -19.34 0.27 22.05
N VAL A 4 -20.50 -0.10 21.52
CA VAL A 4 -21.29 0.74 20.61
C VAL A 4 -22.43 1.37 21.40
N ASP A 5 -22.74 2.64 21.12
CA ASP A 5 -23.91 3.35 21.64
C ASP A 5 -24.84 3.72 20.48
N LEU A 6 -26.10 3.29 20.58
CA LEU A 6 -27.18 3.67 19.67
C LEU A 6 -28.35 4.18 20.50
N ASP A 7 -28.59 5.49 20.46
CA ASP A 7 -29.70 6.14 21.17
C ASP A 7 -29.77 5.80 22.68
N ASN A 8 -28.63 5.90 23.39
CA ASN A 8 -28.45 5.51 24.80
C ASN A 8 -28.58 4.00 25.07
N ASN A 9 -28.60 3.15 24.04
CA ASN A 9 -28.50 1.70 24.19
C ASN A 9 -27.06 1.27 23.93
N PHE A 10 -26.39 0.81 24.98
CA PHE A 10 -25.02 0.31 24.90
C PHE A 10 -25.00 -1.18 24.56
N SER A 11 -24.10 -1.57 23.66
CA SER A 11 -23.72 -2.98 23.49
C SER A 11 -22.96 -3.50 24.71
N GLU A 12 -22.76 -4.81 24.78
CA GLU A 12 -21.80 -5.39 25.72
C GLU A 12 -20.37 -4.88 25.45
N ASP A 13 -19.53 -4.91 26.48
CA ASP A 13 -18.12 -4.57 26.38
C ASP A 13 -17.38 -5.64 25.55
N CYS A 14 -16.75 -5.20 24.45
CA CYS A 14 -15.84 -6.02 23.67
C CYS A 14 -14.39 -5.78 24.13
N ASP A 15 -13.67 -6.84 24.49
CA ASP A 15 -12.25 -6.73 24.81
C ASP A 15 -11.41 -6.66 23.52
N VAL A 16 -10.57 -5.62 23.43
CA VAL A 16 -9.82 -5.30 22.21
C VAL A 16 -8.34 -5.40 22.53
N LYS A 17 -7.71 -6.48 22.07
CA LYS A 17 -6.28 -6.76 22.28
C LYS A 17 -5.36 -6.05 21.28
N TYR A 18 -5.88 -5.71 20.10
CA TYR A 18 -5.14 -5.12 19.00
C TYR A 18 -5.99 -4.02 18.33
N GLY A 19 -5.31 -3.01 17.78
CA GLY A 19 -5.96 -1.86 17.15
C GLY A 19 -6.13 -0.69 18.10
N VAL A 20 -6.54 0.44 17.53
CA VAL A 20 -6.79 1.70 18.25
C VAL A 20 -8.28 2.00 18.26
N PRO A 21 -8.80 2.75 19.25
CA PRO A 21 -10.21 3.14 19.26
C PRO A 21 -10.57 3.98 18.03
N GLN A 22 -11.63 3.58 17.33
CA GLN A 22 -12.15 4.34 16.19
C GLN A 22 -12.64 5.72 16.66
N GLY A 23 -12.30 6.77 15.91
CA GLY A 23 -12.61 8.16 16.30
C GLY A 23 -11.68 8.76 17.35
N SER A 24 -10.65 8.03 17.79
CA SER A 24 -9.61 8.62 18.65
C SER A 24 -8.75 9.61 17.88
N CYS A 25 -8.43 10.76 18.49
CA CYS A 25 -7.55 11.77 17.91
C CYS A 25 -6.13 11.23 17.62
N LEU A 26 -5.68 10.26 18.42
CA LEU A 26 -4.36 9.64 18.30
C LEU A 26 -4.31 8.47 17.33
N GLY A 27 -5.47 7.93 16.90
CA GLY A 27 -5.52 6.72 16.08
C GLY A 27 -4.74 6.85 14.78
N LEU A 28 -4.86 7.99 14.10
CA LEU A 28 -4.12 8.26 12.86
C LEU A 28 -2.61 8.38 13.11
N ILE A 29 -2.19 9.09 14.16
CA ILE A 29 -0.77 9.28 14.48
C ILE A 29 -0.11 7.94 14.81
N LEU A 30 -0.78 7.10 15.60
CA LEU A 30 -0.29 5.77 15.94
C LEU A 30 -0.23 4.86 14.71
N PHE A 31 -1.20 4.94 13.81
CA PHE A 31 -1.18 4.22 12.55
C PHE A 31 0.00 4.66 11.67
N LEU A 32 0.20 5.97 11.48
CA LEU A 32 1.32 6.51 10.70
C LEU A 32 2.68 6.09 11.27
N LEU A 33 2.85 6.14 12.59
CA LEU A 33 4.07 5.66 13.25
C LEU A 33 4.28 4.16 13.00
N TYR A 34 3.21 3.37 13.05
CA TYR A 34 3.26 1.93 12.84
C TYR A 34 3.69 1.55 11.42
N VAL A 35 3.16 2.25 10.41
CA VAL A 35 3.48 1.98 8.99
C VAL A 35 4.71 2.73 8.48
N SER A 36 5.36 3.57 9.30
CA SER A 36 6.52 4.36 8.86
C SER A 36 7.67 3.52 8.28
N GLN A 37 7.95 2.35 8.86
CA GLN A 37 9.01 1.43 8.38
C GLN A 37 8.68 0.77 7.03
N LEU A 38 7.42 0.81 6.60
CA LEU A 38 7.03 0.35 5.27
C LEU A 38 7.71 1.18 4.17
N TYR A 39 7.89 2.49 4.40
CA TYR A 39 8.51 3.38 3.44
C TYR A 39 10.01 3.10 3.28
N ASP A 40 10.70 2.71 4.35
CA ASP A 40 12.10 2.25 4.28
C ASP A 40 12.25 1.02 3.38
N ILE A 41 11.23 0.16 3.33
CA ILE A 41 11.21 -1.00 2.43
C ILE A 41 11.02 -0.52 1.00
N ILE A 42 10.02 0.31 0.74
CA ILE A 42 9.71 0.80 -0.59
C ILE A 42 10.89 1.56 -1.20
N ASP A 43 11.57 2.40 -0.41
CA ASP A 43 12.71 3.22 -0.84
C ASP A 43 13.95 2.39 -1.24
N ARG A 44 14.00 1.10 -0.88
CA ARG A 44 15.05 0.19 -1.37
C ARG A 44 14.83 -0.27 -2.82
N HIS A 45 13.61 -0.22 -3.31
CA HIS A 45 13.24 -0.74 -4.64
C HIS A 45 12.84 0.37 -5.61
N LEU A 46 12.08 1.36 -5.13
CA LEU A 46 11.41 2.34 -5.98
C LEU A 46 11.85 3.77 -5.65
N PRO A 47 11.90 4.65 -6.66
CA PRO A 47 12.39 6.01 -6.48
C PRO A 47 11.40 6.94 -5.77
N SER A 48 10.10 6.58 -5.74
CA SER A 48 9.06 7.42 -5.18
C SER A 48 7.85 6.62 -4.74
N SER A 49 7.30 7.04 -3.61
CA SER A 49 6.03 6.54 -3.08
C SER A 49 5.24 7.67 -2.43
N HIS A 50 3.94 7.47 -2.25
CA HIS A 50 3.08 8.42 -1.57
C HIS A 50 2.09 7.69 -0.67
N GLY A 51 1.92 8.19 0.55
CA GLY A 51 1.02 7.63 1.54
C GLY A 51 -0.04 8.62 1.97
N TYR A 52 -1.29 8.17 2.06
CA TYR A 52 -2.38 8.91 2.69
C TYR A 52 -3.28 7.96 3.48
N ALA A 53 -3.27 8.10 4.81
CA ALA A 53 -3.93 7.14 5.70
C ALA A 53 -3.52 5.70 5.34
N ASP A 54 -4.48 4.77 5.15
CA ASP A 54 -4.20 3.38 4.76
C ASP A 54 -3.89 3.17 3.26
N ASP A 55 -4.04 4.20 2.43
CA ASP A 55 -3.74 4.12 1.00
C ASP A 55 -2.26 4.45 0.75
N THR A 56 -1.57 3.57 -0.01
CA THR A 56 -0.18 3.75 -0.42
C THR A 56 -0.07 3.59 -1.93
N GLN A 57 0.58 4.56 -2.59
CA GLN A 57 0.82 4.59 -4.02
C GLN A 57 2.32 4.43 -4.29
N LEU A 58 2.65 3.50 -5.19
CA LEU A 58 4.02 3.22 -5.62
C LEU A 58 4.21 3.80 -7.02
N TYR A 59 5.33 4.49 -7.25
CA TYR A 59 5.60 5.10 -8.55
C TYR A 59 6.92 4.62 -9.12
N VAL A 60 6.90 4.35 -10.42
CA VAL A 60 8.09 4.06 -11.19
C VAL A 60 7.95 4.60 -12.60
N SER A 61 9.07 4.97 -13.21
CA SER A 61 9.12 5.49 -14.57
C SER A 61 10.11 4.67 -15.38
N PHE A 62 9.72 4.31 -16.59
CA PHE A 62 10.56 3.55 -17.52
C PHE A 62 10.39 4.07 -18.94
N ARG A 63 11.31 3.66 -19.81
CA ARG A 63 11.31 3.98 -21.22
C ARG A 63 10.76 2.80 -22.02
N PRO A 64 9.57 2.92 -22.66
CA PRO A 64 8.96 1.81 -23.39
C PRO A 64 9.72 1.47 -24.69
N ASP A 65 10.65 2.32 -25.12
CA ASP A 65 11.54 2.08 -26.27
C ASP A 65 12.81 1.30 -25.91
N CYS A 66 13.00 0.93 -24.63
CA CYS A 66 14.17 0.21 -24.15
C CYS A 66 13.71 -0.99 -23.30
N GLU A 67 13.68 -2.17 -23.92
CA GLU A 67 13.18 -3.42 -23.31
C GLU A 67 13.91 -3.73 -21.98
N ASP A 68 15.24 -3.67 -21.97
CA ASP A 68 16.07 -3.89 -20.77
C ASP A 68 15.69 -2.97 -19.60
N ASN A 69 15.34 -1.71 -19.89
CA ASN A 69 14.93 -0.75 -18.86
C ASN A 69 13.50 -1.02 -18.35
N SER A 70 12.59 -1.41 -19.24
CA SER A 70 11.22 -1.76 -18.85
C SER A 70 11.16 -3.03 -18.01
N GLU A 71 11.90 -4.08 -18.37
CA GLU A 71 11.89 -5.36 -17.65
C GLU A 71 12.52 -5.20 -16.26
N SER A 72 13.68 -4.56 -16.15
CA SER A 72 14.32 -4.28 -14.86
C SER A 72 13.46 -3.41 -13.94
N THR A 73 12.70 -2.47 -14.52
CA THR A 73 11.77 -1.63 -13.76
C THR A 73 10.58 -2.42 -13.23
N LEU A 74 10.00 -3.29 -14.06
CA LEU A 74 8.89 -4.16 -13.65
C LEU A 74 9.35 -5.16 -12.58
N ALA A 75 10.53 -5.77 -12.74
CA ALA A 75 11.10 -6.64 -11.73
C ALA A 75 11.29 -5.93 -10.38
N ALA A 76 11.81 -4.70 -10.38
CA ALA A 76 11.94 -3.90 -9.15
C ALA A 76 10.57 -3.60 -8.49
N LEU A 77 9.52 -3.38 -9.27
CA LEU A 77 8.16 -3.19 -8.77
C LEU A 77 7.60 -4.48 -8.15
N GLU A 78 7.76 -5.62 -8.82
CA GLU A 78 7.30 -6.93 -8.31
C GLU A 78 8.04 -7.32 -7.03
N ASP A 79 9.36 -7.14 -6.99
CA ASP A 79 10.18 -7.35 -5.79
C ASP A 79 9.72 -6.44 -4.64
N CYS A 80 9.43 -5.17 -4.93
CA CYS A 80 8.90 -4.23 -3.94
C CYS A 80 7.56 -4.71 -3.37
N ILE A 81 6.63 -5.16 -4.21
CA ILE A 81 5.32 -5.64 -3.79
C ILE A 81 5.48 -6.89 -2.92
N SER A 82 6.36 -7.81 -3.29
CA SER A 82 6.67 -9.02 -2.53
C SER A 82 7.21 -8.71 -1.13
N ASP A 83 8.18 -7.81 -1.02
CA ASP A 83 8.76 -7.37 0.25
C ASP A 83 7.72 -6.64 1.13
N VAL A 84 6.91 -5.76 0.53
CA VAL A 84 5.81 -5.05 1.20
C VAL A 84 4.80 -6.06 1.76
N ARG A 85 4.40 -7.06 0.97
CA ARG A 85 3.43 -8.08 1.38
C ARG A 85 3.97 -8.91 2.54
N THR A 86 5.25 -9.29 2.48
CA THR A 86 5.95 -10.01 3.55
C THR A 86 6.00 -9.18 4.84
N TRP A 87 6.32 -7.90 4.73
CA TRP A 87 6.34 -7.00 5.88
C TRP A 87 4.96 -6.84 6.50
N LEU A 88 3.92 -6.59 5.70
CA LEU A 88 2.54 -6.46 6.18
C LEU A 88 2.09 -7.70 6.95
N LEU A 89 2.34 -8.90 6.40
CA LEU A 89 2.00 -10.17 7.06
C LEU A 89 2.73 -10.33 8.40
N SER A 90 4.04 -10.04 8.46
CA SER A 90 4.81 -10.09 9.71
C SER A 90 4.34 -9.06 10.76
N HIS A 91 3.77 -7.95 10.31
CA HIS A 91 3.20 -6.88 11.13
C HIS A 91 1.68 -7.05 11.33
N LYS A 92 1.11 -8.23 11.04
CA LYS A 92 -0.33 -8.52 11.24
C LYS A 92 -1.27 -7.53 10.54
N LEU A 93 -0.82 -6.95 9.44
CA LEU A 93 -1.61 -6.13 8.53
C LEU A 93 -2.04 -6.97 7.33
N MET A 94 -3.20 -6.63 6.77
CA MET A 94 -3.78 -7.33 5.64
C MET A 94 -3.59 -6.51 4.37
N PHE A 95 -2.89 -7.08 3.39
CA PHE A 95 -2.83 -6.52 2.04
C PHE A 95 -4.19 -6.76 1.35
N LYS A 96 -4.79 -5.71 0.80
CA LYS A 96 -6.12 -5.77 0.17
C LYS A 96 -5.99 -5.86 -1.34
N ASP A 97 -5.66 -7.04 -1.85
CA ASP A 97 -5.50 -7.29 -3.29
C ASP A 97 -6.69 -6.79 -4.13
N SER A 98 -7.92 -6.96 -3.62
CA SER A 98 -9.14 -6.52 -4.32
C SER A 98 -9.30 -5.00 -4.46
N LYS A 99 -8.47 -4.22 -3.76
CA LYS A 99 -8.44 -2.75 -3.83
C LYS A 99 -7.14 -2.21 -4.43
N THR A 100 -6.16 -3.06 -4.70
CA THR A 100 -4.90 -2.65 -5.29
C THR A 100 -5.05 -2.65 -6.81
N GLU A 101 -4.77 -1.50 -7.43
CA GLU A 101 -4.90 -1.31 -8.88
C GLU A 101 -3.55 -0.92 -9.49
N PHE A 102 -3.30 -1.39 -10.70
CA PHE A 102 -2.14 -0.99 -11.50
C PHE A 102 -2.57 0.02 -12.56
N LEU A 103 -1.89 1.17 -12.61
CA LEU A 103 -2.19 2.25 -13.53
C LEU A 103 -0.94 2.64 -14.33
N VAL A 104 -1.07 2.69 -15.65
CA VAL A 104 -0.04 3.17 -16.57
C VAL A 104 -0.41 4.56 -17.06
N ILE A 105 0.47 5.53 -16.84
CA ILE A 105 0.27 6.92 -17.25
C ILE A 105 1.32 7.29 -18.30
N GLY A 106 0.88 7.83 -19.43
CA GLY A 106 1.76 8.28 -20.50
C GLY A 106 1.00 8.98 -21.62
N THR A 107 1.71 9.57 -22.57
CA THR A 107 1.10 10.10 -23.78
C THR A 107 0.56 8.96 -24.65
N PRO A 108 -0.42 9.21 -25.54
CA PRO A 108 -0.92 8.18 -26.44
C PRO A 108 0.19 7.49 -27.25
N GLN A 109 1.23 8.22 -27.66
CA GLN A 109 2.37 7.65 -28.39
C GLN A 109 3.26 6.75 -27.53
N GLN A 110 3.33 6.97 -26.22
CA GLN A 110 4.06 6.11 -25.28
C GLN A 110 3.26 4.84 -25.00
N LEU A 111 1.95 4.98 -24.73
CA LEU A 111 1.08 3.85 -24.40
C LEU A 111 1.00 2.82 -25.52
N LEU A 112 1.05 3.24 -26.79
CA LEU A 112 1.09 2.33 -27.95
C LEU A 112 2.34 1.44 -28.01
N LYS A 113 3.39 1.78 -27.27
CA LYS A 113 4.66 1.03 -27.25
C LYS A 113 4.76 0.08 -26.07
N ILE A 114 3.77 0.10 -25.18
CA ILE A 114 3.80 -0.69 -23.94
C ILE A 114 3.21 -2.06 -24.24
N ASN A 115 3.98 -3.10 -23.95
CA ASN A 115 3.50 -4.47 -23.89
C ASN A 115 3.65 -4.99 -22.45
N ILE A 116 2.65 -4.72 -21.60
CA ILE A 116 2.60 -5.24 -20.23
C ILE A 116 1.56 -6.35 -20.21
N GLU A 117 2.02 -7.60 -20.18
CA GLU A 117 1.14 -8.76 -20.15
C GLU A 117 0.55 -9.01 -18.75
N SER A 118 1.30 -8.69 -17.68
CA SER A 118 0.80 -8.58 -16.31
C SER A 118 1.89 -8.04 -15.37
N VAL A 119 1.49 -7.49 -14.23
CA VAL A 119 2.32 -7.30 -13.03
C VAL A 119 1.64 -8.15 -11.95
N ASN A 120 2.36 -9.10 -11.35
CA ASN A 120 1.80 -10.01 -10.33
C ASN A 120 1.83 -9.44 -8.91
#